data_AF-A0A2H1KIN1-F1
#
_entry.id   AF-A0A2H1KIN1-F1
#
_cell.length_a   1.000
_cell.length_b   1.000
_cell.length_c   1.000
_cell.angle_alpha   90.00
_cell.angle_beta   90.00
_cell.angle_gamma   90.00
#
_symmetry.space_group_name_H-M   'P 1'
#
loop_
_entity.id
_entity.type
_entity.pdbx_description
1 polymer ?
#
loop_
_entity_poly.entity_id
_entity_poly.type
_entity_poly.pdbx_seq_one_letter_code
_entity_poly.pdbx_strand_id
1 'polypeptide(L)'
;MLLEALPFSTRHGGGTMTIVSDLPVSGGDEMREDNWHHHLGAGGSVGLDAQRQLHELLLKATRLQVWRLRHQLPGAGTTDLDDLAQQAADDAHLAVLRKIDTFEGRSRFSTWVYKFGILHAGVAIRRQAWRHHEVALSETLPLIDPEHSPASIAEGGDLRQAVQEAIASALMSHQRQVVIALLIDDVPIDVLAERMDTTRNALYKNVHDARKRLCEALIASGHLDARSGRTPS
;
A
#
# COMPACT_ATOMS: atom_id res chain seq x y z
N MET A 1 -35.01 -32.67 33.98
CA MET A 1 -34.02 -33.22 33.04
C MET A 1 -33.38 -32.03 32.35
N LEU A 2 -32.46 -31.37 33.07
CA LEU A 2 -31.75 -30.15 32.70
C LEU A 2 -30.27 -30.51 32.94
N LEU A 3 -29.50 -30.64 31.86
CA LEU A 3 -28.05 -30.83 31.96
C LEU A 3 -27.41 -29.44 31.80
N GLU A 4 -26.84 -28.97 32.90
CA GLU A 4 -26.06 -27.75 33.01
C GLU A 4 -24.77 -27.83 32.19
N ALA A 5 -24.34 -26.63 31.79
CA ALA A 5 -23.16 -26.34 31.01
C ALA A 5 -21.86 -26.58 31.80
N LEU A 6 -20.89 -27.22 31.15
CA LEU A 6 -19.47 -27.10 31.47
C LEU A 6 -18.81 -26.14 30.46
N PRO A 7 -17.89 -25.26 30.90
CA PRO A 7 -17.26 -24.26 30.04
C PRO A 7 -16.18 -24.87 29.14
N PHE A 8 -16.29 -24.60 27.84
CA PHE A 8 -15.26 -24.90 26.85
C PHE A 8 -14.16 -23.81 26.90
N SER A 9 -12.93 -24.27 27.08
CA SER A 9 -11.73 -23.44 27.07
C SER A 9 -11.40 -23.01 25.64
N THR A 10 -11.37 -21.71 25.38
CA THR A 10 -10.69 -21.14 24.21
C THR A 10 -9.70 -20.08 24.67
N ARG A 11 -8.42 -20.43 24.62
CA ARG A 11 -7.29 -19.50 24.53
C ARG A 11 -7.56 -18.53 23.38
N HIS A 12 -7.80 -17.27 23.69
CA HIS A 12 -7.58 -16.18 22.75
C HIS A 12 -6.28 -15.48 23.16
N GLY A 13 -5.21 -15.79 22.42
CA GLY A 13 -4.00 -14.98 22.41
C GLY A 13 -4.31 -13.67 21.70
N GLY A 14 -4.87 -12.71 22.44
CA GLY A 14 -4.93 -11.31 22.03
C GLY A 14 -3.51 -10.77 22.03
N GLY A 15 -2.89 -10.70 20.85
CA GLY A 15 -1.67 -9.95 20.64
C GLY A 15 -1.95 -8.47 20.86
N THR A 16 -1.75 -8.01 22.09
CA THR A 16 -1.76 -6.61 22.46
C THR A 16 -0.72 -5.91 21.58
N MET A 17 -1.18 -4.99 20.72
CA MET A 17 -0.31 -4.07 20.02
C MET A 17 0.28 -3.14 21.09
N THR A 18 1.41 -3.55 21.67
CA THR A 18 2.17 -2.74 22.61
C THR A 18 2.59 -1.48 21.88
N ILE A 19 1.88 -0.39 22.17
CA ILE A 19 2.36 0.96 21.91
C ILE A 19 3.63 1.08 22.74
N VAL A 20 4.79 0.97 22.09
CA VAL A 20 6.07 1.32 22.68
C VAL A 20 6.08 2.84 22.80
N SER A 21 5.46 3.33 23.89
CA SER A 21 5.67 4.66 24.41
C SER A 21 6.95 4.65 25.26
N ASP A 22 7.70 5.74 25.12
CA ASP A 22 8.93 6.11 25.84
C ASP A 22 10.24 5.39 25.50
N LEU A 23 10.95 6.00 24.54
CA LEU A 23 12.40 6.14 24.64
C LEU A 23 12.70 7.57 25.12
N PRO A 24 13.48 7.76 26.20
CA PRO A 24 13.88 9.08 26.65
C PRO A 24 14.96 9.62 25.71
N VAL A 25 14.63 10.67 24.95
CA VAL A 25 15.61 11.47 24.22
C VAL A 25 16.08 12.56 25.16
N SER A 26 17.23 12.35 25.81
CA SER A 26 17.90 13.40 26.59
C SER A 26 18.65 14.35 25.66
N GLY A 27 18.30 15.64 25.71
CA GLY A 27 19.21 16.75 25.42
C GLY A 27 18.90 17.57 24.17
N GLY A 28 18.19 18.69 24.37
CA GLY A 28 18.06 19.78 23.41
C GLY A 28 16.63 20.28 23.33
N ASP A 29 16.35 21.38 24.05
CA ASP A 29 15.16 22.24 23.99
C ASP A 29 13.95 21.62 23.28
N GLU A 30 12.93 21.21 24.04
CA GLU A 30 11.64 20.74 23.52
C GLU A 30 11.07 21.85 22.62
N MET A 31 11.41 21.79 21.33
CA MET A 31 10.70 22.50 20.28
C MET A 31 9.26 22.10 20.50
N ARG A 32 8.46 23.03 21.02
CA ARG A 32 7.03 22.81 21.27
C ARG A 32 6.48 22.11 20.03
N GLU A 33 5.88 20.94 20.21
CA GLU A 33 5.45 20.07 19.10
C GLU A 33 4.52 20.80 18.12
N ASP A 34 3.99 21.96 18.52
CA ASP A 34 3.10 22.83 17.74
C ASP A 34 3.83 23.83 16.82
N ASN A 35 5.14 24.06 16.99
CA ASN A 35 5.92 25.10 16.28
C ASN A 35 6.82 24.57 15.15
N TRP A 36 6.70 23.30 14.77
CA TRP A 36 7.51 22.71 13.70
C TRP A 36 7.37 23.43 12.36
N HIS A 37 6.19 23.95 12.03
CA HIS A 37 5.95 24.75 10.83
C HIS A 37 6.86 26.00 10.81
N HIS A 38 6.96 26.69 11.94
CA HIS A 38 7.76 27.91 12.08
C HIS A 38 9.25 27.60 12.02
N HIS A 39 9.70 26.57 12.75
CA HIS A 39 11.11 26.23 12.82
C HIS A 39 11.65 25.66 11.50
N LEU A 40 10.87 24.85 10.76
CA LEU A 40 11.29 24.31 9.46
C LEU A 40 11.38 25.40 8.37
N GLY A 41 10.60 26.48 8.51
CA GLY A 41 10.67 27.65 7.64
C GLY A 41 11.67 28.73 8.10
N ALA A 42 12.27 28.58 9.29
CA ALA A 42 13.20 29.55 9.83
C ALA A 42 14.54 29.52 9.08
N GLY A 43 15.16 30.68 8.89
CA GLY A 43 16.55 30.76 8.42
C GLY A 43 17.56 30.52 9.54
N GLY A 44 18.84 30.35 9.18
CA GLY A 44 19.93 30.23 10.15
C GLY A 44 20.00 28.88 10.87
N SER A 45 20.60 28.85 12.05
CA SER A 45 20.85 27.61 12.81
C SER A 45 19.57 26.89 13.22
N VAL A 46 18.53 27.63 13.63
CA VAL A 46 17.24 27.06 14.06
C VAL A 46 16.61 26.22 12.95
N GLY A 47 16.59 26.73 11.72
CA GLY A 47 16.06 25.99 10.57
C GLY A 47 16.90 24.77 10.21
N LEU A 48 18.22 24.90 10.23
CA LEU A 48 19.13 23.79 9.96
C LEU A 48 19.00 22.66 10.99
N ASP A 49 18.84 23.01 12.27
CA ASP A 49 18.64 22.04 13.34
C ASP A 49 17.27 21.38 13.25
N ALA A 50 16.21 22.12 12.93
CA ALA A 50 14.89 21.55 12.67
C ALA A 50 14.90 20.57 11.47
N GLN A 51 15.58 20.92 10.37
CA GLN A 51 15.74 20.03 9.23
C GLN A 51 16.52 18.75 9.58
N ARG A 52 17.58 18.87 10.40
CA ARG A 52 18.36 17.73 10.88
C ARG A 52 17.52 16.79 11.74
N GLN A 53 16.78 17.33 12.70
CA GLN A 53 15.91 16.54 13.57
C GLN A 53 14.78 15.85 12.78
N LEU A 54 14.17 16.54 11.80
CA LEU A 54 13.18 15.93 10.91
C LEU A 54 13.79 14.76 10.13
N HIS A 55 14.97 14.96 9.55
CA HIS A 55 15.67 13.91 8.82
C HIS A 55 16.00 12.71 9.72
N GLU A 56 16.45 12.92 10.96
CA GLU A 56 16.72 11.85 11.92
C GLU A 56 15.46 11.04 12.28
N LEU A 57 14.32 11.69 12.48
CA LEU A 57 13.03 11.01 12.71
C LEU A 57 12.64 10.13 11.52
N LEU A 58 12.79 10.67 10.31
CA LEU A 58 12.49 9.94 9.08
C LEU A 58 13.42 8.76 8.87
N LEU A 59 14.73 8.94 9.08
CA LEU A 59 15.73 7.89 8.91
C LEU A 59 15.50 6.73 9.90
N LYS A 60 15.10 7.02 11.14
CA LYS A 60 14.68 5.99 12.10
C LYS A 60 13.47 5.20 11.59
N ALA A 61 12.45 5.90 11.08
CA ALA A 61 11.24 5.27 10.55
C ALA A 61 11.52 4.42 9.30
N THR A 62 12.33 4.93 8.36
CA THR A 62 12.64 4.24 7.11
C THR A 62 13.51 3.01 7.35
N ARG A 63 14.56 3.11 8.17
CA ARG A 63 15.40 1.95 8.54
C ARG A 63 14.57 0.83 9.18
N LEU A 64 13.69 1.18 10.11
CA LEU A 64 12.79 0.20 10.75
C LEU A 64 11.91 -0.49 9.70
N GLN A 65 11.34 0.27 8.78
CA GLN A 65 10.42 -0.27 7.78
C GLN A 65 11.13 -1.08 6.70
N VAL A 66 12.28 -0.62 6.22
CA VAL A 66 13.16 -1.38 5.30
C VAL A 66 13.55 -2.70 5.94
N TRP A 67 13.98 -2.69 7.21
CA TRP A 67 14.31 -3.91 7.92
C TRP A 67 13.11 -4.86 7.99
N ARG A 68 11.90 -4.37 8.29
CA ARG A 68 10.69 -5.20 8.31
C ARG A 68 10.38 -5.84 6.96
N LEU A 69 10.61 -5.13 5.86
CA LEU A 69 10.28 -5.58 4.50
C LEU A 69 11.44 -6.25 3.75
N ARG A 70 12.63 -6.39 4.37
CA ARG A 70 13.83 -6.96 3.75
C ARG A 70 13.63 -8.33 3.10
N HIS A 71 12.66 -9.11 3.56
CA HIS A 71 12.31 -10.41 2.98
C HIS A 71 11.85 -10.32 1.51
N GLN A 72 11.41 -9.14 1.05
CA GLN A 72 11.04 -8.89 -0.35
C GLN A 72 12.26 -8.70 -1.27
N LEU A 73 13.46 -8.58 -0.70
CA LEU A 73 14.72 -8.36 -1.44
C LEU A 73 15.74 -9.46 -1.08
N PRO A 74 15.48 -10.74 -1.44
CA PRO A 74 16.43 -11.81 -1.20
C PRO A 74 17.71 -11.57 -2.01
N GLY A 75 18.77 -11.12 -1.34
CA GLY A 75 20.06 -10.81 -1.97
C GLY A 75 20.56 -9.38 -1.73
N ALA A 76 19.73 -8.47 -1.21
CA ALA A 76 20.19 -7.15 -0.81
C ALA A 76 21.09 -7.24 0.43
N GLY A 77 22.28 -6.65 0.36
CA GLY A 77 23.20 -6.55 1.47
C GLY A 77 22.79 -5.46 2.47
N THR A 78 23.43 -5.42 3.64
CA THR A 78 23.18 -4.39 4.65
C THR A 78 23.38 -2.98 4.11
N THR A 79 24.39 -2.76 3.27
CA THR A 79 24.65 -1.47 2.62
C THR A 79 23.51 -1.08 1.69
N ASP A 80 23.05 -1.98 0.83
CA ASP A 80 21.94 -1.71 -0.09
C ASP A 80 20.65 -1.33 0.65
N LEU A 81 20.40 -1.98 1.80
CA LEU A 81 19.25 -1.69 2.64
C LEU A 81 19.39 -0.33 3.34
N ASP A 82 20.57 0.05 3.80
CA ASP A 82 20.79 1.36 4.41
C ASP A 82 20.68 2.49 3.37
N ASP A 83 21.27 2.31 2.19
CA ASP A 83 21.14 3.26 1.07
C ASP A 83 19.68 3.47 0.67
N LEU A 84 18.89 2.38 0.63
CA LEU A 84 17.47 2.45 0.34
C LEU A 84 16.69 3.18 1.45
N ALA A 85 17.07 2.98 2.72
CA ALA A 85 16.46 3.68 3.85
C ALA A 85 16.79 5.18 3.83
N GLN A 86 18.01 5.54 3.43
CA GLN A 86 18.47 6.91 3.30
C GLN A 86 17.71 7.64 2.17
N GLN A 87 17.65 7.03 0.98
CA GLN A 87 16.90 7.58 -0.15
C GLN A 87 15.41 7.78 0.20
N ALA A 88 14.80 6.78 0.85
CA ALA A 88 13.41 6.88 1.29
C ALA A 88 13.20 7.99 2.34
N ALA A 89 14.20 8.27 3.19
CA ALA A 89 14.13 9.34 4.18
C ALA A 89 14.17 10.71 3.50
N ASP A 90 15.00 10.89 2.48
CA ASP A 90 15.09 12.13 1.71
C ASP A 90 13.79 12.41 0.95
N ASP A 91 13.21 11.40 0.29
CA ASP A 91 11.92 11.53 -0.38
C ASP A 91 10.79 11.87 0.61
N ALA A 92 10.80 11.22 1.77
CA ALA A 92 9.83 11.47 2.83
C ALA A 92 10.00 12.88 3.43
N HIS A 93 11.24 13.39 3.52
CA HIS A 93 11.53 14.72 4.00
C HIS A 93 10.87 15.77 3.10
N LEU A 94 11.07 15.66 1.79
CA LEU A 94 10.39 16.54 0.82
C LEU A 94 8.86 16.42 0.90
N ALA A 95 8.34 15.21 1.14
CA ALA A 95 6.90 14.98 1.29
C ALA A 95 6.32 15.63 2.56
N VAL A 96 7.06 15.60 3.67
CA VAL A 96 6.71 16.29 4.91
C VAL A 96 6.68 17.79 4.68
N LEU A 97 7.73 18.38 4.08
CA LEU A 97 7.78 19.83 3.83
C LEU A 97 6.60 20.30 2.97
N ARG A 98 6.19 19.53 1.96
CA ARG A 98 5.00 19.84 1.14
C ARG A 98 3.67 19.76 1.88
N LYS A 99 3.62 19.08 3.02
CA LYS A 99 2.39 18.78 3.77
C LYS A 99 2.40 19.34 5.18
N ILE A 100 3.43 20.09 5.57
CA ILE A 100 3.60 20.55 6.95
C ILE A 100 2.41 21.39 7.43
N ASP A 101 1.81 22.19 6.55
CA ASP A 101 0.64 23.02 6.86
C ASP A 101 -0.64 22.21 7.12
N THR A 102 -0.62 20.90 6.80
CA THR A 102 -1.74 19.99 7.08
C THR A 102 -1.62 19.31 8.45
N PHE A 103 -0.55 19.56 9.18
CA PHE A 103 -0.36 19.05 10.53
C PHE A 103 -1.15 19.91 11.54
N GLU A 104 -2.23 19.34 12.09
CA GLU A 104 -3.17 20.03 12.97
C GLU A 104 -2.82 19.91 14.47
N GLY A 105 -1.68 19.32 14.84
CA GLY A 105 -1.30 19.14 16.26
C GLY A 105 -2.15 18.11 17.04
N ARG A 106 -3.02 17.33 16.38
CA ARG A 106 -3.88 16.32 17.04
C ARG A 106 -3.14 15.06 17.52
N SER A 107 -1.85 14.95 17.20
CA SER A 107 -0.94 13.89 17.63
C SER A 107 0.48 14.44 17.70
N ARG A 108 1.40 13.75 18.38
CA ARG A 108 2.82 14.12 18.35
C ARG A 108 3.33 14.26 16.92
N PHE A 109 4.15 15.28 16.66
CA PHE A 109 4.74 15.52 15.34
C PHE A 109 5.50 14.30 14.82
N SER A 110 6.28 13.65 15.69
CA SER A 110 7.02 12.43 15.37
C SER A 110 6.12 11.30 14.88
N THR A 111 4.95 11.10 15.49
CA THR A 111 3.96 10.10 15.05
C THR A 111 3.42 10.42 13.65
N TRP A 112 3.18 11.70 13.35
CA TRP A 112 2.74 12.12 12.04
C TRP A 112 3.83 11.92 10.98
N VAL A 113 5.06 12.34 11.26
CA VAL A 113 6.25 12.18 10.40
C VAL A 113 6.57 10.70 10.12
N TYR A 114 6.47 9.82 11.12
CA TYR A 114 6.75 8.39 10.97
C TYR A 114 5.88 7.73 9.89
N LYS A 115 4.65 8.21 9.68
CA LYS A 115 3.76 7.72 8.60
C LYS A 115 4.38 7.95 7.23
N PHE A 116 5.10 9.06 7.02
CA PHE A 116 5.80 9.36 5.77
C PHE A 116 6.99 8.43 5.58
N GLY A 117 7.84 8.28 6.59
CA GLY A 117 8.98 7.37 6.53
C GLY A 117 8.56 5.93 6.22
N ILE A 118 7.52 5.42 6.89
CA ILE A 118 6.96 4.09 6.64
C ILE A 118 6.43 3.96 5.20
N LEU A 119 5.67 4.95 4.73
CA LEU A 119 5.10 4.96 3.39
C LEU A 119 6.20 4.94 2.31
N HIS A 120 7.16 5.84 2.42
CA HIS A 120 8.23 5.98 1.42
C HIS A 120 9.18 4.78 1.42
N ALA A 121 9.53 4.24 2.59
CA ALA A 121 10.32 3.00 2.66
C ALA A 121 9.58 1.81 2.01
N GLY A 122 8.27 1.67 2.26
CA GLY A 122 7.48 0.62 1.63
C GLY A 122 7.37 0.75 0.10
N VAL A 123 7.33 1.97 -0.41
CA VAL A 123 7.38 2.25 -1.85
C VAL A 123 8.77 1.92 -2.42
N ALA A 124 9.83 2.35 -1.75
CA ALA A 124 11.20 2.10 -2.18
C ALA A 124 11.52 0.61 -2.28
N ILE A 125 11.12 -0.19 -1.27
CA ILE A 125 11.30 -1.66 -1.27
C ILE A 125 10.56 -2.31 -2.43
N ARG A 126 9.29 -1.96 -2.65
CA ARG A 126 8.48 -2.56 -3.73
C ARG A 126 9.04 -2.20 -5.09
N ARG A 127 9.46 -0.94 -5.29
CA ARG A 127 10.15 -0.52 -6.52
C ARG A 127 11.45 -1.26 -6.74
N GLN A 128 12.25 -1.45 -5.70
CA GLN A 128 13.49 -2.21 -5.78
C GLN A 128 13.23 -3.67 -6.16
N ALA A 129 12.25 -4.33 -5.53
CA ALA A 129 11.90 -5.72 -5.80
C ALA A 129 11.41 -5.91 -7.25
N TRP A 130 10.75 -4.90 -7.80
CA TRP A 130 10.22 -4.90 -9.16
C TRP A 130 11.15 -4.27 -10.21
N ARG A 131 12.39 -3.87 -9.85
CA ARG A 131 13.30 -3.18 -10.77
C ARG A 131 13.68 -4.03 -11.98
N HIS A 132 13.95 -5.32 -11.76
CA HIS A 132 14.34 -6.25 -12.82
C HIS A 132 13.15 -7.05 -13.38
N HIS A 133 11.94 -6.78 -12.91
CA HIS A 133 10.74 -7.40 -13.46
C HIS A 133 10.34 -6.67 -14.75
N GLU A 134 10.32 -7.39 -15.85
CA GLU A 134 9.62 -6.97 -17.06
C GLU A 134 8.13 -6.92 -16.74
N VAL A 135 7.56 -5.72 -16.67
CA VAL A 135 6.10 -5.54 -16.59
C VAL A 135 5.67 -5.26 -18.00
N ALA A 136 5.27 -6.32 -18.70
CA ALA A 136 4.56 -6.18 -19.95
C ALA A 136 3.17 -5.65 -19.62
N LEU A 137 2.80 -4.46 -20.13
CA LEU A 137 1.44 -3.94 -20.01
C LEU A 137 0.52 -4.71 -20.97
N SER A 138 0.22 -5.95 -20.61
CA SER A 138 -0.59 -6.84 -21.42
C SER A 138 -2.03 -6.34 -21.49
N GLU A 139 -2.63 -6.48 -22.66
CA GLU A 139 -4.07 -6.34 -22.88
C GLU A 139 -4.78 -7.69 -22.98
N THR A 140 -4.05 -8.78 -22.74
CA THR A 140 -4.55 -10.14 -22.89
C THR A 140 -4.37 -10.86 -21.57
N LEU A 141 -5.44 -11.47 -21.08
CA LEU A 141 -5.38 -12.32 -19.90
C LEU A 141 -4.51 -13.55 -20.20
N PRO A 142 -3.63 -13.97 -19.28
CA PRO A 142 -2.91 -15.21 -19.43
C PRO A 142 -3.89 -16.39 -19.51
N LEU A 143 -3.63 -17.36 -20.40
CA LEU A 143 -4.35 -18.63 -20.38
C LEU A 143 -3.94 -19.39 -19.11
N ILE A 144 -4.84 -19.46 -18.14
CA ILE A 144 -4.69 -20.33 -16.96
C ILE A 144 -5.35 -21.66 -17.33
N ASP A 145 -4.53 -22.69 -17.55
CA ASP A 145 -5.03 -24.05 -17.78
C ASP A 145 -5.50 -24.65 -16.45
N PRO A 146 -6.77 -25.05 -16.31
CA PRO A 146 -7.26 -25.58 -15.05
C PRO A 146 -6.78 -27.02 -14.87
N GLU A 147 -5.81 -27.24 -13.99
CA GLU A 147 -5.84 -28.46 -13.18
C GLU A 147 -7.18 -28.43 -12.40
N HIS A 148 -7.81 -29.59 -12.16
CA HIS A 148 -9.05 -29.88 -11.39
C HIS A 148 -10.33 -30.33 -12.17
N SER A 149 -11.02 -31.30 -11.55
CA SER A 149 -12.12 -32.22 -11.97
C SER A 149 -13.20 -31.76 -12.98
N PRO A 150 -13.71 -32.66 -13.86
CA PRO A 150 -14.71 -32.38 -14.91
C PRO A 150 -15.99 -31.65 -14.47
N ALA A 151 -16.47 -31.89 -13.24
CA ALA A 151 -17.71 -31.25 -12.74
C ALA A 151 -17.49 -29.78 -12.33
N SER A 152 -16.29 -29.44 -11.87
CA SER A 152 -15.88 -28.05 -11.55
C SER A 152 -15.62 -27.22 -12.82
N ILE A 153 -15.36 -27.87 -13.95
CA ILE A 153 -15.12 -27.22 -15.25
C ILE A 153 -16.44 -26.68 -15.84
N ALA A 154 -17.58 -27.33 -15.60
CA ALA A 154 -18.86 -26.95 -16.20
C ALA A 154 -19.48 -25.70 -15.56
N GLU A 155 -19.60 -25.64 -14.22
CA GLU A 155 -20.17 -24.47 -13.53
C GLU A 155 -19.17 -23.31 -13.41
N GLY A 156 -17.89 -23.60 -13.20
CA GLY A 156 -16.83 -22.58 -13.08
C GLY A 156 -16.28 -22.09 -14.43
N GLY A 157 -16.60 -22.77 -15.53
CA GLY A 157 -16.15 -22.42 -16.88
C GLY A 157 -16.96 -21.28 -17.49
N ASP A 158 -18.29 -21.35 -17.36
CA ASP A 158 -19.22 -20.36 -17.94
C ASP A 158 -18.98 -18.94 -17.38
N LEU A 159 -18.95 -18.79 -16.05
CA LEU A 159 -18.64 -17.50 -15.41
C LEU A 159 -17.24 -16.99 -15.77
N ARG A 160 -16.25 -17.88 -15.89
CA ARG A 160 -14.87 -17.51 -16.22
C ARG A 160 -14.77 -17.00 -17.66
N GLN A 161 -15.42 -17.69 -18.59
CA GLN A 161 -15.52 -17.25 -19.98
C GLN A 161 -16.23 -15.90 -20.07
N ALA A 162 -17.35 -15.74 -19.36
CA ALA A 162 -18.07 -14.47 -19.28
C ALA A 162 -17.20 -13.31 -18.75
N VAL A 163 -16.38 -13.57 -17.73
CA VAL A 163 -15.42 -12.58 -17.20
C VAL A 163 -14.34 -12.24 -18.23
N GLN A 164 -13.77 -13.23 -18.91
CA GLN A 164 -12.77 -13.00 -19.97
C GLN A 164 -13.36 -12.17 -21.12
N GLU A 165 -14.57 -12.51 -21.58
CA GLU A 165 -15.29 -11.77 -22.60
C GLU A 165 -15.65 -10.35 -22.16
N ALA A 166 -16.09 -10.16 -20.91
CA ALA A 166 -16.38 -8.85 -20.35
C ALA A 166 -15.11 -7.97 -20.27
N ILE A 167 -13.96 -8.54 -19.89
CA ILE A 167 -12.68 -7.82 -19.89
C ILE A 167 -12.25 -7.45 -21.32
N ALA A 168 -12.48 -8.33 -22.28
CA ALA A 168 -12.14 -8.10 -23.69
C ALA A 168 -13.07 -7.09 -24.38
N SER A 169 -14.35 -7.02 -24.01
CA SER A 169 -15.35 -6.21 -24.71
C SER A 169 -15.78 -4.92 -23.99
N ALA A 170 -15.87 -4.94 -22.66
CA ALA A 170 -16.42 -3.82 -21.88
C ALA A 170 -15.36 -2.82 -21.38
N LEU A 171 -14.09 -3.23 -21.31
CA LEU A 171 -13.00 -2.36 -20.87
C LEU A 171 -12.25 -1.72 -22.04
N MET A 172 -11.93 -0.43 -21.86
CA MET A 172 -11.01 0.26 -22.77
C MET A 172 -9.60 -0.32 -22.62
N SER A 173 -8.79 -0.27 -23.70
CA SER A 173 -7.41 -0.76 -23.72
C SER A 173 -6.59 -0.33 -22.49
N HIS A 174 -6.59 0.97 -22.16
CA HIS A 174 -5.91 1.48 -20.96
C HIS A 174 -6.48 0.92 -19.64
N GLN A 175 -7.79 0.72 -19.51
CA GLN A 175 -8.37 0.11 -18.30
C GLN A 175 -7.96 -1.35 -18.17
N ARG A 176 -7.90 -2.06 -19.29
CA ARG A 176 -7.51 -3.46 -19.32
C ARG A 176 -6.06 -3.65 -18.89
N GLN A 177 -5.14 -2.83 -19.40
CA GLN A 177 -3.74 -2.85 -18.98
C GLN A 177 -3.60 -2.63 -17.47
N VAL A 178 -4.32 -1.64 -16.91
CA VAL A 178 -4.28 -1.34 -15.47
C VAL A 178 -4.85 -2.49 -14.64
N VAL A 179 -5.97 -3.07 -15.06
CA VAL A 179 -6.61 -4.20 -14.35
C VAL A 179 -5.73 -5.44 -14.37
N ILE A 180 -5.16 -5.79 -15.52
CA ILE A 180 -4.28 -6.95 -15.65
C ILE A 180 -3.03 -6.76 -14.79
N ALA A 181 -2.33 -5.63 -14.94
CA ALA A 181 -1.11 -5.37 -14.19
C ALA A 181 -1.33 -5.39 -12.66
N LEU A 182 -2.43 -4.81 -12.16
CA LEU A 182 -2.67 -4.71 -10.72
C LEU A 182 -3.32 -5.95 -10.09
N LEU A 183 -4.23 -6.62 -10.80
CA LEU A 183 -5.06 -7.68 -10.21
C LEU A 183 -4.61 -9.09 -10.62
N ILE A 184 -3.88 -9.22 -11.72
CA ILE A 184 -3.43 -10.51 -12.25
C ILE A 184 -1.92 -10.64 -12.07
N ASP A 185 -1.15 -9.63 -12.49
CA ASP A 185 0.31 -9.67 -12.40
C ASP A 185 0.83 -9.20 -11.03
N ASP A 186 -0.05 -8.77 -10.11
CA ASP A 186 0.28 -8.27 -8.77
C ASP A 186 1.35 -7.14 -8.75
N VAL A 187 1.42 -6.35 -9.83
CA VAL A 187 2.35 -5.21 -9.91
C VAL A 187 1.95 -4.18 -8.85
N PRO A 188 2.86 -3.75 -7.96
CA PRO A 188 2.55 -2.73 -6.98
C PRO A 188 2.09 -1.43 -7.65
N ILE A 189 1.00 -0.85 -7.16
CA ILE A 189 0.39 0.35 -7.74
C ILE A 189 1.34 1.54 -7.87
N ASP A 190 2.33 1.64 -6.98
CA ASP A 190 3.38 2.65 -7.00
C ASP A 190 4.44 2.42 -8.09
N VAL A 191 4.68 1.17 -8.47
CA VAL A 191 5.52 0.79 -9.60
C VAL A 191 4.75 1.05 -10.89
N LEU A 192 3.49 0.65 -10.95
CA LEU A 192 2.65 0.88 -12.13
C LEU A 192 2.45 2.37 -12.41
N ALA A 193 2.22 3.18 -11.36
CA ALA A 193 2.04 4.63 -11.50
C ALA A 193 3.27 5.30 -12.13
N GLU A 194 4.48 4.88 -11.76
CA GLU A 194 5.72 5.39 -12.33
C GLU A 194 5.90 4.95 -13.78
N ARG A 195 5.65 3.66 -14.09
CA ARG A 195 5.80 3.13 -15.46
C ARG A 195 4.81 3.73 -16.45
N MET A 196 3.59 4.04 -16.00
CA MET A 196 2.55 4.63 -16.84
C MET A 196 2.51 6.17 -16.79
N ASP A 197 3.51 6.81 -16.17
CA ASP A 197 3.58 8.27 -15.95
C ASP A 197 2.27 8.88 -15.43
N THR A 198 1.76 8.30 -14.33
CA THR A 198 0.47 8.66 -13.75
C THR A 198 0.52 8.67 -12.22
N THR A 199 -0.64 8.86 -11.58
CA THR A 199 -0.75 8.87 -10.11
C THR A 199 -1.50 7.64 -9.60
N ARG A 200 -1.18 7.21 -8.37
CA ARG A 200 -1.94 6.15 -7.68
C ARG A 200 -3.45 6.45 -7.64
N ASN A 201 -3.82 7.71 -7.44
CA ASN A 201 -5.22 8.13 -7.40
C ASN A 201 -5.93 7.94 -8.75
N ALA A 202 -5.24 8.24 -9.85
CA ALA A 202 -5.76 7.98 -11.20
C ALA A 202 -5.92 6.47 -11.45
N LEU A 203 -4.94 5.65 -11.03
CA LEU A 203 -5.04 4.19 -11.12
C LEU A 203 -6.18 3.62 -10.28
N TYR A 204 -6.38 4.09 -9.04
CA TYR A 204 -7.51 3.67 -8.21
C TYR A 204 -8.86 3.99 -8.84
N LYS A 205 -9.01 5.20 -9.40
CA LYS A 205 -10.22 5.56 -10.15
C LYS A 205 -10.42 4.67 -11.36
N ASN A 206 -9.36 4.42 -12.12
CA ASN A 206 -9.42 3.52 -13.28
C ASN A 206 -9.90 2.12 -12.90
N VAL A 207 -9.32 1.50 -11.85
CA VAL A 207 -9.75 0.18 -11.37
C VAL A 207 -11.20 0.20 -10.88
N HIS A 208 -11.61 1.26 -10.18
CA HIS A 208 -12.99 1.41 -9.72
C HIS A 208 -13.98 1.45 -10.89
N ASP A 209 -13.69 2.28 -11.89
CA ASP A 209 -14.54 2.43 -13.08
C ASP A 209 -14.54 1.14 -13.92
N ALA A 210 -13.41 0.46 -14.02
CA ALA A 210 -13.30 -0.83 -14.69
C ALA A 210 -14.16 -1.89 -13.99
N ARG A 211 -14.08 -1.99 -12.65
CA ARG A 211 -14.92 -2.91 -11.87
C ARG A 211 -16.41 -2.66 -12.10
N LYS A 212 -16.82 -1.38 -12.10
CA LYS A 212 -18.21 -1.01 -12.36
C LYS A 212 -18.68 -1.49 -13.74
N ARG A 213 -17.88 -1.25 -14.79
CA ARG A 213 -18.18 -1.71 -16.16
C ARG A 213 -18.26 -3.23 -16.28
N LEU A 214 -17.34 -3.95 -15.62
CA LEU A 214 -17.38 -5.41 -15.60
C LEU A 214 -18.64 -5.94 -14.89
N CYS A 215 -19.01 -5.35 -13.75
CA CYS A 215 -20.27 -5.72 -13.07
C CYS A 215 -21.49 -5.45 -13.96
N GLU A 216 -21.56 -4.29 -14.62
CA GLU A 216 -22.65 -3.96 -15.55
C GLU A 216 -22.73 -4.96 -16.71
N ALA A 217 -21.59 -5.32 -17.31
CA ALA A 217 -21.53 -6.29 -18.40
C ALA A 217 -21.99 -7.69 -17.95
N LEU A 218 -21.51 -8.17 -16.80
CA LEU A 218 -21.86 -9.49 -16.26
C LEU A 218 -23.32 -9.58 -15.81
N ILE A 219 -23.92 -8.48 -15.34
CA ILE A 219 -25.36 -8.41 -15.07
C ILE A 219 -26.14 -8.48 -16.39
N ALA A 220 -25.71 -7.73 -17.41
CA ALA A 220 -26.37 -7.72 -18.71
C ALA A 220 -26.34 -9.08 -19.42
N SER A 221 -25.28 -9.86 -19.24
CA SER A 221 -25.17 -11.24 -19.74
C SER A 221 -25.79 -12.30 -18.82
N GLY A 222 -26.34 -11.91 -17.66
CA GLY A 222 -27.07 -12.80 -16.76
C GLY A 222 -26.19 -13.66 -15.85
N HIS A 223 -24.89 -13.42 -15.79
CA HIS A 223 -23.96 -14.15 -14.91
C HIS A 223 -23.86 -13.54 -13.50
N LEU A 224 -24.40 -12.33 -13.28
CA LEU A 224 -24.53 -11.72 -11.96
C LEU A 224 -25.95 -11.19 -11.72
N ASP A 225 -26.48 -11.44 -10.52
CA ASP A 225 -27.69 -10.79 -10.06
C ASP A 225 -27.42 -9.32 -9.68
N ALA A 226 -28.28 -8.40 -10.13
CA ALA A 226 -28.22 -6.97 -9.79
C ALA A 226 -28.26 -6.67 -8.28
N ARG A 227 -28.59 -7.68 -7.46
CA ARG A 227 -28.72 -7.60 -6.00
C ARG A 227 -27.45 -7.96 -5.22
N SER A 228 -26.44 -8.57 -5.85
CA SER A 228 -25.25 -9.09 -5.16
C SER A 228 -24.22 -8.03 -4.75
N GLY A 229 -24.44 -6.76 -5.11
CA GLY A 229 -23.54 -5.64 -4.81
C GLY A 229 -23.70 -4.99 -3.43
N ARG A 230 -24.47 -5.57 -2.49
CA ARG A 230 -24.64 -4.99 -1.15
C ARG A 230 -24.82 -6.09 -0.10
N THR A 231 -23.74 -6.40 0.61
CA THR A 231 -23.82 -7.09 1.91
C THR A 231 -23.50 -6.08 3.00
N PRO A 232 -24.48 -5.46 3.65
CA PRO A 232 -24.30 -4.87 4.96
C PRO A 232 -24.52 -5.97 6.03
N SER A 233 -23.51 -6.21 6.85
CA SER A 233 -23.69 -6.69 8.23
C SER A 233 -23.01 -5.69 9.15
#